data_AF-A0AAU7AG80-F1
#
_entry.id   AF-A0AAU7AG80-F1
#
_cell.length_a   1.000
_cell.length_b   1.000
_cell.length_c   1.000
_cell.angle_alpha   90.00
_cell.angle_beta   90.00
_cell.angle_gamma   90.00
#
_symmetry.space_group_name_H-M   'P 1'
#
loop_
_entity.id
_entity.type
_entity.pdbx_description
1 polymer ?
#
loop_
_entity_poly.entity_id
_entity_poly.type
_entity_poly.pdbx_seq_one_letter_code
_entity_poly.pdbx_strand_id
1 'polypeptide(L)'
;MALTNYLMHSLICLFIFTGIRFSLSSTLHRTELYLVVLLIWAFQLWLSLWWLARYRYGPAEWLWRALAYGTARNVPRRGKVF
;
A
#
# COMPACT_ATOMS: atom_id res chain seq x y z
N MET A 1 7.33 4.42 6.32
CA MET A 1 6.44 3.55 5.51
C MET A 1 5.31 2.90 6.34
N ALA A 2 5.19 3.18 7.64
CA ALA A 2 4.16 2.55 8.48
C ALA A 2 2.75 3.04 8.12
N LEU A 3 2.56 4.36 8.01
CA LEU A 3 1.26 4.96 7.69
C LEU A 3 0.78 4.61 6.28
N THR A 4 1.70 4.53 5.30
CA THR A 4 1.34 4.08 3.94
C THR A 4 0.95 2.61 3.92
N ASN A 5 1.69 1.72 4.62
CA ASN A 5 1.32 0.30 4.68
C ASN A 5 -0.02 0.11 5.38
N TYR A 6 -0.27 0.86 6.46
CA TYR A 6 -1.55 0.86 7.14
C TYR A 6 -2.69 1.29 6.19
N LEU A 7 -2.53 2.40 5.48
CA LEU A 7 -3.53 2.85 4.49
C LEU A 7 -3.74 1.83 3.36
N MET A 8 -2.66 1.28 2.81
CA MET A 8 -2.74 0.25 1.77
C MET A 8 -3.53 -0.96 2.28
N HIS A 9 -3.20 -1.45 3.48
CA HIS A 9 -3.90 -2.59 4.08
C HIS A 9 -5.37 -2.27 4.32
N SER A 10 -5.69 -1.09 4.88
CA SER A 10 -7.06 -0.65 5.08
C SER A 10 -7.83 -0.50 3.77
N LEU A 11 -7.21 0.02 2.70
CA LEU A 11 -7.82 0.12 1.37
C LEU A 11 -8.02 -1.25 0.72
N ILE A 12 -7.06 -2.16 0.86
CA ILE A 12 -7.17 -3.55 0.42
C ILE A 12 -8.34 -4.23 1.13
N CYS A 13 -8.41 -4.11 2.45
CA CYS A 13 -9.52 -4.64 3.23
C CYS A 13 -10.84 -3.98 2.83
N LEU A 14 -10.88 -2.66 2.65
CA LEU A 14 -12.07 -1.96 2.16
C LEU A 14 -12.47 -2.47 0.77
N PHE A 15 -11.53 -2.67 -0.15
CA PHE A 15 -11.82 -3.14 -1.50
C PHE A 15 -12.30 -4.60 -1.50
N ILE A 16 -11.70 -5.45 -0.67
CA ILE A 16 -12.11 -6.85 -0.51
C ILE A 16 -13.48 -6.95 0.17
N PHE A 17 -13.70 -6.25 1.28
CA PHE A 17 -14.94 -6.34 2.05
C PHE A 17 -16.09 -5.51 1.47
N THR A 18 -15.80 -4.38 0.83
CA THR A 18 -16.80 -3.47 0.24
C THR A 18 -16.92 -3.60 -1.27
N GLY A 19 -15.80 -3.70 -1.99
CA GLY A 19 -15.77 -3.73 -3.47
C GLY A 19 -16.10 -5.10 -4.08
N ILE A 20 -15.64 -6.21 -3.48
CA ILE A 20 -15.93 -7.56 -3.99
C ILE A 20 -17.37 -8.01 -3.63
N ARG A 21 -18.16 -7.14 -2.97
CA ARG A 21 -19.61 -7.31 -2.87
C ARG A 21 -20.33 -6.73 -4.09
N PHE A 22 -20.05 -7.24 -5.29
CA PHE A 22 -21.09 -7.39 -6.31
C PHE A 22 -20.62 -8.28 -7.46
N SER A 23 -21.05 -9.55 -7.45
CA SER A 23 -21.06 -10.50 -8.60
C SER A 23 -20.26 -11.80 -8.45
N LEU A 24 -19.69 -12.16 -7.29
CA LEU A 24 -19.04 -13.48 -7.13
C LEU A 24 -19.56 -14.30 -5.94
N SER A 25 -20.69 -13.88 -5.37
CA SER A 25 -21.37 -14.56 -4.26
C SER A 25 -21.95 -15.94 -4.60
N SER A 26 -21.70 -16.49 -5.80
CA SER A 26 -22.30 -17.74 -6.25
C SER A 26 -21.31 -18.81 -6.74
N THR A 27 -19.99 -18.54 -6.87
CA THR A 27 -19.07 -19.53 -7.50
C THR A 27 -17.63 -19.57 -6.98
N LEU A 28 -17.13 -18.60 -6.20
CA LEU A 28 -15.75 -18.69 -5.73
C LEU A 28 -15.60 -19.43 -4.40
N HIS A 29 -14.86 -20.53 -4.47
CA HIS A 29 -14.46 -21.35 -3.33
C HIS A 29 -13.54 -20.56 -2.38
N ARG A 30 -13.64 -20.80 -1.06
CA ARG A 30 -12.87 -20.10 -0.02
C ARG A 30 -11.35 -20.14 -0.27
N THR A 31 -10.86 -21.19 -0.92
CA THR A 31 -9.46 -21.40 -1.29
C THR A 31 -8.91 -20.30 -2.21
N GLU A 32 -9.68 -19.88 -3.21
CA GLU A 32 -9.27 -18.83 -4.16
C GLU A 32 -9.09 -17.48 -3.43
N LEU A 33 -9.94 -17.23 -2.42
CA LEU A 33 -9.89 -16.02 -1.62
C LEU A 33 -8.61 -15.96 -0.77
N TYR A 34 -8.18 -17.09 -0.20
CA TYR A 34 -6.89 -17.16 0.50
C TYR A 34 -5.72 -16.90 -0.44
N LEU A 35 -5.77 -17.42 -1.67
CA LEU A 35 -4.71 -17.25 -2.66
C LEU A 35 -4.59 -15.78 -3.10
N VAL A 36 -5.71 -15.10 -3.32
CA VAL A 36 -5.76 -13.66 -3.59
C VAL A 36 -5.20 -12.84 -2.43
N VAL A 37 -5.59 -13.14 -1.19
CA VAL A 37 -5.05 -12.47 0.00
C VAL A 37 -3.53 -12.64 0.09
N LEU A 38 -3.03 -13.85 -0.14
CA LEU A 38 -1.60 -14.17 -0.08
C LEU A 38 -0.82 -13.42 -1.16
N LEU A 39 -1.35 -13.34 -2.38
CA LEU A 39 -0.76 -12.55 -3.47
C LEU A 39 -0.73 -11.05 -3.14
N ILE A 40 -1.81 -10.51 -2.59
CA ILE A 40 -1.88 -9.10 -2.19
C ILE A 40 -0.84 -8.81 -1.08
N TRP A 41 -0.69 -9.73 -0.13
CA TRP A 41 0.28 -9.59 0.95
C TRP A 41 1.71 -9.62 0.43
N ALA A 42 2.03 -10.55 -0.47
CA ALA A 42 3.32 -10.64 -1.13
C ALA A 42 3.63 -9.37 -1.95
N PHE A 43 2.65 -8.89 -2.71
CA PHE A 43 2.75 -7.65 -3.48
C PHE A 43 2.97 -6.44 -2.56
N GLN A 44 2.23 -6.34 -1.45
CA GLN A 44 2.35 -5.25 -0.48
C GLN A 44 3.74 -5.24 0.19
N LEU A 45 4.27 -6.41 0.57
CA LEU A 45 5.64 -6.53 1.09
C LEU A 45 6.68 -6.10 0.06
N TRP A 46 6.57 -6.61 -1.17
CA TRP A 46 7.51 -6.31 -2.24
C TRP A 46 7.51 -4.81 -2.58
N LEU A 47 6.33 -4.21 -2.72
CA LEU A 47 6.18 -2.78 -3.02
C LEU A 47 6.71 -1.92 -1.87
N SER A 48 6.49 -2.32 -0.61
CA SER A 48 7.03 -1.65 0.57
C SER A 48 8.56 -1.65 0.58
N LEU A 49 9.19 -2.81 0.34
CA LEU A 49 10.65 -2.95 0.28
C LEU A 49 11.26 -2.21 -0.91
N TRP A 50 10.68 -2.38 -2.10
CA TRP A 50 11.12 -1.71 -3.33
C TRP A 50 11.04 -0.18 -3.20
N TRP A 51 10.00 0.32 -2.53
CA TRP A 51 9.83 1.75 -2.28
C TRP A 51 10.83 2.28 -1.25
N LEU A 52 11.01 1.59 -0.12
CA LEU A 52 12.00 1.94 0.90
C LEU A 52 13.44 1.92 0.37
N ALA A 53 13.71 1.08 -0.64
CA ALA A 53 14.99 1.07 -1.34
C ALA A 53 15.25 2.37 -2.13
N ARG A 54 14.20 3.03 -2.66
CA ARG A 54 14.30 4.26 -3.48
C ARG A 54 14.03 5.55 -2.71
N TYR A 55 13.15 5.51 -1.72
CA TYR A 55 12.64 6.69 -1.01
C TYR A 55 12.71 6.51 0.51
N ARG A 56 13.11 7.57 1.23
CA ARG A 56 13.20 7.52 2.71
C ARG A 56 11.84 7.56 3.42
N TYR A 57 10.79 8.02 2.74
CA TYR A 57 9.45 8.19 3.31
C TYR A 57 8.41 7.50 2.43
N GLY A 58 7.33 7.02 3.06
CA GLY A 58 6.17 6.54 2.33
C GLY A 58 5.41 7.69 1.64
N PRO A 59 4.72 7.43 0.53
CA PRO A 59 3.97 8.45 -0.21
C PRO A 59 2.91 9.13 0.65
N ALA A 60 2.23 8.40 1.54
CA ALA A 60 1.22 8.98 2.43
C ALA A 60 1.85 9.81 3.56
N GLU A 61 3.02 9.42 4.07
CA GLU A 61 3.77 10.22 5.05
C GLU A 61 4.28 11.52 4.42
N TRP A 62 4.70 11.46 3.16
CA TRP A 62 5.07 12.65 2.39
C TRP A 62 3.87 13.55 2.14
N LEU A 63 2.75 12.98 1.68
CA LEU A 63 1.52 13.73 1.41
C LEU A 63 0.99 14.40 2.69
N TRP A 64 1.00 13.68 3.81
CA TRP A 64 0.65 14.22 5.12
C TRP A 64 1.54 15.41 5.50
N ARG A 65 2.86 15.32 5.30
CA ARG A 65 3.78 16.44 5.56
C ARG A 65 3.59 17.59 4.58
N ALA A 66 3.28 17.32 3.32
CA ALA A 66 3.00 18.35 2.32
C ALA A 66 1.73 19.15 2.67
N LEU A 67 0.67 18.46 3.11
CA LEU A 67 -0.58 19.06 3.57
C LEU A 67 -0.41 19.80 4.91
N ALA A 68 0.29 19.20 5.87
CA ALA A 68 0.44 19.77 7.21
C ALA A 68 1.37 20.99 7.26
N TYR A 69 2.43 21.01 6.44
CA TYR A 69 3.46 22.07 6.49
C TYR A 69 3.41 23.02 5.29
N GLY A 70 2.52 22.82 4.32
CA GLY A 70 2.37 23.65 3.11
C GLY A 70 3.61 23.70 2.20
N THR A 71 4.67 22.98 2.56
CA THR A 71 5.95 22.96 1.85
C THR A 71 6.19 21.53 1.43
N ALA A 72 5.97 21.24 0.14
CA ALA A 72 6.43 20.02 -0.51
C ALA A 72 7.96 20.04 -0.60
N ARG A 73 8.65 20.04 0.56
CA ARG A 73 10.10 20.00 0.64
C ARG A 73 10.52 18.63 0.14
N ASN A 74 10.95 18.62 -1.13
CA ASN A 74 11.58 17.55 -1.90
C ASN A 74 11.60 16.20 -1.18
N VAL A 75 10.88 15.19 -1.70
CA VAL A 75 11.12 13.80 -1.31
C VAL A 75 12.62 13.59 -1.42
N PRO A 76 13.36 13.33 -0.32
CA PRO A 76 14.75 12.97 -0.46
C PRO A 76 14.74 11.59 -1.11
N ARG A 77 14.83 11.57 -2.46
CA ARG A 77 15.36 10.42 -3.20
C ARG A 77 16.60 10.06 -2.44
N ARG A 78 16.75 8.79 -2.05
CA ARG A 78 17.98 8.34 -1.40
C ARG A 78 19.08 8.58 -2.43
N GLY A 79 19.71 9.76 -2.40
CA GLY A 79 20.87 10.08 -3.19
C GLY A 79 21.84 8.97 -2.91
N LYS A 80 22.40 8.39 -3.97
CA LYS A 80 23.47 7.40 -3.83
C LYS A 80 24.49 7.98 -2.84
N VAL A 81 24.56 7.37 -1.66
CA VAL A 81 25.72 7.58 -0.80
C VAL A 81 26.74 6.62 -1.38
N PHE A 82 27.52 7.19 -2.30
CA PHE A 82 28.67 6.61 -3.01
C PHE A 82 28.40 5.38 -3.89
#